data_AF-A0A933U0T0-F1
#
_entry.id   AF-A0A933U0T0-F1
#
_cell.length_a   1.000
_cell.length_b   1.000
_cell.length_c   1.000
_cell.angle_alpha   90.00
_cell.angle_beta   90.00
_cell.angle_gamma   90.00
#
_symmetry.space_group_name_H-M   'P 1'
#
loop_
_entity.id
_entity.type
_entity.pdbx_description
1 polymer ?
#
loop_
_entity_poly.entity_id
_entity_poly.type
_entity_poly.pdbx_seq_one_letter_code
_entity_poly.pdbx_strand_id
1 'polypeptide(L)'
;MKIIAHSMVPPGKLPYVHLGYLAATETIPSKGFFLTGTVFFILAIFSLAKGARVKRVNEESGPKWIGIAQKTIALFLFVLGIQGILDSVALFGLILILLAILLFFARTKFNPPENLKKRLMAITAGLALLIAGIYFALIYSFNYGKVIHMFPEDMTAINARQLLQTINEHAKKNEAIPKNASLLLKEWGLRSAYIEDGWFRQLRIDKTTRNGQISYIVTSAGPDRTFDTADDLTFDKLP
;
A
#
# COMPACT_ATOMS: atom_id res chain seq x y z
N MET A 1 14.08 -19.96 -21.83
CA MET A 1 13.61 -18.64 -22.32
C MET A 1 13.00 -17.91 -21.13
N LYS A 2 13.59 -16.81 -20.67
CA LYS A 2 13.13 -16.06 -19.48
C LYS A 2 12.32 -14.87 -19.96
N ILE A 3 11.01 -14.86 -19.71
CA ILE A 3 10.14 -13.74 -20.06
C ILE A 3 10.29 -12.69 -18.96
N ILE A 4 10.86 -11.53 -19.31
CA ILE A 4 11.00 -10.39 -18.40
C ILE A 4 9.97 -9.36 -18.83
N ALA A 5 8.94 -9.15 -17.99
CA ALA A 5 7.93 -8.12 -18.22
C ALA A 5 8.44 -6.79 -17.65
N HIS A 6 8.84 -5.87 -18.52
CA HIS A 6 9.14 -4.49 -18.12
C HIS A 6 7.84 -3.70 -17.99
N SER A 7 7.59 -3.11 -16.82
CA SER A 7 6.50 -2.15 -16.63
C SER A 7 6.79 -0.90 -17.48
N MET A 8 5.96 -0.65 -18.49
CA MET A 8 6.07 0.54 -19.37
C MET A 8 5.54 1.82 -18.71
N VAL A 9 5.24 1.81 -17.40
CA VAL A 9 4.65 2.97 -16.72
C VAL A 9 5.77 3.92 -16.28
N PRO A 10 5.77 5.20 -16.73
CA PRO A 10 6.79 6.17 -16.35
C PRO A 10 6.80 6.40 -14.83
N PRO A 11 7.98 6.38 -14.17
CA PRO A 11 8.07 6.66 -12.75
C PRO A 11 7.56 8.08 -12.46
N GLY A 12 6.58 8.17 -11.55
CA GLY A 12 6.08 9.45 -11.03
C GLY A 12 4.79 10.01 -11.63
N LYS A 13 4.12 9.34 -12.58
CA LYS A 13 2.95 9.95 -13.27
C LYS A 13 1.54 9.42 -12.96
N LEU A 14 1.32 8.33 -12.20
CA LEU A 14 -0.07 7.90 -11.90
C LEU A 14 -0.22 7.24 -10.52
N PRO A 15 -0.63 7.98 -9.46
CA PRO A 15 -0.96 7.37 -8.17
C PRO A 15 -2.14 6.39 -8.25
N TYR A 16 -2.99 6.49 -9.28
CA TYR A 16 -4.22 5.70 -9.41
C TYR A 16 -4.01 4.30 -10.00
N VAL A 17 -3.03 4.10 -10.88
CA VAL A 17 -2.76 2.77 -11.46
C VAL A 17 -2.14 1.83 -10.43
N HIS A 18 -1.34 2.38 -9.50
CA HIS A 18 -0.78 1.61 -8.39
C HIS A 18 -1.86 1.14 -7.40
N LEU A 19 -2.93 1.91 -7.17
CA LEU A 19 -4.05 1.49 -6.32
C LEU A 19 -4.80 0.29 -6.91
N GLY A 20 -5.07 0.31 -8.23
CA GLY A 20 -5.71 -0.82 -8.92
C GLY A 20 -4.82 -2.07 -8.96
N TYR A 21 -3.52 -1.90 -9.19
CA TYR A 21 -2.55 -3.00 -9.18
C TYR A 21 -2.36 -3.59 -7.78
N LEU A 22 -2.29 -2.76 -6.73
CA LEU A 22 -2.26 -3.20 -5.34
C LEU A 22 -3.53 -3.97 -4.97
N ALA A 23 -4.71 -3.48 -5.37
CA ALA A 23 -5.96 -4.19 -5.15
C ALA A 23 -6.03 -5.55 -5.89
N ALA A 24 -5.45 -5.65 -7.09
CA ALA A 24 -5.44 -6.87 -7.89
C ALA A 24 -4.35 -7.90 -7.48
N THR A 25 -3.29 -7.45 -6.82
CA THR A 25 -2.14 -8.31 -6.42
C THR A 25 -2.12 -8.63 -4.92
N GLU A 26 -3.06 -8.09 -4.13
CA GLU A 26 -3.23 -8.49 -2.74
C GLU A 26 -3.76 -9.92 -2.63
N THR A 27 -2.98 -10.78 -1.98
CA THR A 27 -3.26 -12.20 -1.71
C THR A 27 -4.53 -12.48 -0.90
N ILE A 28 -5.21 -11.45 -0.40
CA ILE A 28 -6.50 -11.57 0.31
C ILE A 28 -7.48 -10.60 -0.36
N PRO A 29 -8.31 -11.06 -1.32
CA PRO A 29 -9.12 -10.20 -2.18
C PRO A 29 -10.05 -9.25 -1.40
N SER A 30 -10.53 -9.66 -0.23
CA SER A 30 -11.47 -8.88 0.58
C SER A 30 -10.92 -7.52 1.06
N LYS A 31 -9.60 -7.40 1.22
CA LYS A 31 -8.94 -6.13 1.60
C LYS A 31 -8.98 -5.10 0.46
N GLY A 32 -8.63 -5.54 -0.75
CA GLY A 32 -8.74 -4.75 -1.97
C GLY A 32 -10.19 -4.31 -2.19
N PHE A 33 -11.17 -5.20 -2.06
CA PHE A 33 -12.58 -4.86 -2.27
C PHE A 33 -13.11 -3.85 -1.25
N PHE A 34 -12.75 -3.95 0.04
CA PHE A 34 -13.22 -3.02 1.06
C PHE A 34 -12.62 -1.62 0.89
N LEU A 35 -11.30 -1.52 0.70
CA LEU A 35 -10.62 -0.24 0.56
C LEU A 35 -11.02 0.46 -0.74
N THR A 36 -11.04 -0.30 -1.85
CA THR A 36 -11.44 0.23 -3.16
C THR A 36 -12.91 0.62 -3.15
N GLY A 37 -13.78 -0.18 -2.51
CA GLY A 37 -15.19 0.13 -2.35
C GLY A 37 -15.43 1.40 -1.53
N THR A 38 -14.70 1.58 -0.43
CA THR A 38 -14.77 2.78 0.41
C THR A 38 -14.30 4.03 -0.33
N VAL A 39 -13.20 3.94 -1.09
CA VAL A 39 -12.69 5.05 -1.90
C VAL A 39 -13.70 5.45 -2.98
N PHE A 40 -14.29 4.49 -3.69
CA PHE A 40 -15.31 4.79 -4.70
C PHE A 40 -16.58 5.38 -4.11
N PHE A 41 -16.99 4.91 -2.93
CA PHE A 41 -18.12 5.46 -2.19
C PHE A 41 -17.89 6.93 -1.79
N ILE A 42 -16.72 7.24 -1.22
CA ILE A 42 -16.35 8.62 -0.85
C ILE A 42 -16.29 9.52 -2.10
N LEU A 43 -15.67 9.06 -3.19
CA LEU A 43 -15.59 9.81 -4.44
C LEU A 43 -16.98 10.09 -5.04
N ALA A 44 -17.90 9.12 -4.96
CA ALA A 44 -19.28 9.32 -5.40
C ALA A 44 -20.00 10.41 -4.58
N ILE A 45 -19.85 10.41 -3.24
CA ILE A 45 -20.41 11.44 -2.35
C ILE A 45 -19.84 12.82 -2.69
N PHE A 46 -18.52 12.93 -2.86
CA PHE A 46 -17.88 14.21 -3.20
C PHE A 46 -18.28 14.72 -4.59
N SER A 47 -18.46 13.82 -5.56
CA SER A 47 -18.90 14.18 -6.91
C SER A 47 -20.34 14.69 -6.91
N LEU A 48 -21.23 14.07 -6.14
CA LEU A 48 -22.61 14.54 -5.92
C LEU A 48 -22.64 15.90 -5.20
N ALA A 49 -21.81 16.09 -4.17
CA ALA A 49 -21.73 17.35 -3.43
C ALA A 49 -21.16 18.51 -4.26
N LYS A 50 -20.13 18.27 -5.09
CA LYS A 50 -19.60 19.29 -6.02
C LYS A 50 -20.55 19.57 -7.18
N GLY A 51 -21.21 18.56 -7.74
CA GLY A 51 -22.23 18.74 -8.77
C GLY A 51 -23.38 19.64 -8.31
N ALA A 52 -23.81 19.51 -7.05
CA ALA A 52 -24.80 20.40 -6.44
C ALA A 52 -24.32 21.85 -6.30
N ARG A 53 -23.01 22.07 -6.12
CA ARG A 53 -22.41 23.41 -5.94
C ARG A 53 -22.13 24.12 -7.28
N VAL A 54 -21.69 23.38 -8.31
CA VAL A 54 -21.44 23.91 -9.67
C VAL A 54 -22.75 24.30 -10.38
N LYS A 55 -23.85 23.58 -10.09
CA LYS A 55 -25.17 23.88 -10.65
C LYS A 55 -25.68 25.30 -10.31
N ARG A 56 -25.20 25.91 -9.22
CA ARG A 56 -25.55 27.30 -8.84
C ARG A 56 -24.76 28.39 -9.57
N VAL A 57 -23.68 28.03 -10.28
CA VAL A 57 -22.75 29.02 -10.86
C VAL A 57 -22.78 29.03 -12.39
N ASN A 58 -23.19 27.94 -13.04
CA ASN A 58 -23.06 27.76 -14.49
C ASN A 58 -24.39 27.50 -15.23
N GLU A 59 -25.51 28.02 -14.73
CA GLU A 59 -26.82 27.79 -15.36
C GLU A 59 -26.98 28.49 -16.74
N GLU A 60 -25.97 29.21 -17.24
CA GLU A 60 -26.09 29.99 -18.49
C GLU A 60 -25.25 29.57 -19.73
N SER A 61 -24.34 28.59 -19.71
CA SER A 61 -23.56 28.33 -20.97
C SER A 61 -22.92 26.94 -21.18
N GLY A 62 -23.18 25.94 -20.34
CA GLY A 62 -22.55 24.61 -20.46
C GLY A 62 -23.29 23.60 -21.36
N PRO A 63 -22.58 22.71 -22.09
CA PRO A 63 -23.19 21.60 -22.82
C PRO A 63 -23.92 20.62 -21.87
N LYS A 64 -25.22 20.41 -22.08
CA LYS A 64 -26.10 19.58 -21.21
C LYS A 64 -25.60 18.14 -20.98
N TRP A 65 -24.81 17.59 -21.89
CA TRP A 65 -24.33 16.20 -21.81
C TRP A 65 -23.27 15.96 -20.73
N ILE A 66 -22.50 17.00 -20.34
CA ILE A 66 -21.43 16.88 -19.32
C ILE A 66 -22.03 16.58 -17.94
N GLY A 67 -23.17 17.20 -17.60
CA GLY A 67 -23.88 16.94 -16.34
C GLY A 67 -24.50 15.54 -16.27
N ILE A 68 -24.90 14.97 -17.41
CA ILE A 68 -25.43 13.60 -17.48
C ILE A 68 -24.29 12.60 -17.28
N ALA A 69 -23.17 12.77 -18.00
CA ALA A 69 -22.00 11.89 -17.88
C ALA A 69 -21.43 11.85 -16.44
N GLN A 70 -21.34 13.00 -15.76
CA GLN A 70 -20.89 13.06 -14.36
C GLN A 70 -21.81 12.32 -13.39
N LYS A 71 -23.13 12.41 -13.60
CA LYS A 71 -24.11 11.69 -12.77
C LYS A 71 -24.03 10.18 -13.01
N THR A 72 -23.87 9.75 -14.26
CA THR A 72 -23.73 8.33 -14.61
C THR A 72 -22.45 7.73 -14.05
N ILE A 73 -21.31 8.44 -14.13
CA ILE A 73 -20.04 8.00 -13.54
C ILE A 73 -20.15 7.94 -12.01
N ALA A 74 -20.73 8.97 -11.37
CA ALA A 74 -20.92 8.96 -9.92
C ALA A 74 -21.81 7.80 -9.46
N LEU A 75 -22.88 7.49 -10.19
CA LEU A 75 -23.78 6.38 -9.91
C LEU A 75 -23.05 5.03 -10.08
N PHE A 76 -22.25 4.87 -11.12
CA PHE A 76 -21.48 3.66 -11.36
C PHE A 76 -20.44 3.41 -10.26
N LEU A 77 -19.70 4.44 -9.86
CA LEU A 77 -18.74 4.36 -8.74
C LEU A 77 -19.44 4.08 -7.40
N PHE A 78 -20.64 4.63 -7.18
CA PHE A 78 -21.44 4.36 -6.00
C PHE A 78 -21.89 2.89 -5.92
N VAL A 79 -22.37 2.32 -7.04
CA VAL A 79 -22.78 0.92 -7.13
C VAL A 79 -21.59 -0.04 -6.92
N LEU A 80 -20.44 0.24 -7.53
CA LEU A 80 -19.22 -0.54 -7.29
C LEU A 80 -18.73 -0.43 -5.84
N GLY A 81 -18.86 0.75 -5.23
CA GLY A 81 -18.55 0.98 -3.81
C GLY A 81 -19.41 0.14 -2.88
N ILE A 82 -20.72 0.14 -3.12
CA ILE A 82 -21.68 -0.68 -2.36
C ILE A 82 -21.40 -2.16 -2.56
N GLN A 83 -21.14 -2.62 -3.78
CA GLN A 83 -20.86 -4.03 -4.06
C GLN A 83 -19.60 -4.51 -3.29
N GLY A 84 -18.51 -3.74 -3.30
CA GLY A 84 -17.30 -4.10 -2.54
C GLY A 84 -17.50 -4.14 -1.01
N ILE A 85 -18.38 -3.28 -0.49
CA ILE A 85 -18.79 -3.32 0.92
C ILE A 85 -19.69 -4.53 1.18
N LEU A 86 -20.65 -4.82 0.30
CA LEU A 86 -21.57 -5.95 0.43
C LEU A 86 -20.85 -7.29 0.35
N ASP A 87 -19.85 -7.45 -0.51
CA ASP A 87 -19.06 -8.68 -0.60
C ASP A 87 -18.20 -8.89 0.67
N SER A 88 -17.72 -7.80 1.27
CA SER A 88 -17.03 -7.81 2.57
C SER A 88 -17.99 -8.11 3.74
N VAL A 89 -19.20 -7.56 3.67
CA VAL A 89 -20.29 -7.77 4.63
C VAL A 89 -20.96 -9.13 4.43
N ALA A 90 -20.90 -9.77 3.26
CA ALA A 90 -21.50 -11.08 3.04
C ALA A 90 -20.74 -12.16 3.82
N LEU A 91 -19.41 -12.11 3.84
CA LEU A 91 -18.58 -13.04 4.61
C LEU A 91 -18.73 -12.82 6.13
N PHE A 92 -18.73 -11.55 6.56
CA PHE A 92 -18.86 -11.18 7.98
C PHE A 92 -20.31 -11.30 8.48
N GLY A 93 -21.25 -10.97 7.62
CA GLY A 93 -22.69 -11.09 7.81
C GLY A 93 -23.12 -12.55 7.90
N LEU A 94 -22.49 -13.47 7.16
CA LEU A 94 -22.75 -14.91 7.34
C LEU A 94 -22.37 -15.38 8.76
N ILE A 95 -21.24 -14.89 9.30
CA ILE A 95 -20.81 -15.19 10.68
C ILE A 95 -21.78 -14.56 11.70
N LEU A 96 -22.20 -13.31 11.49
CA LEU A 96 -23.16 -12.64 12.38
C LEU A 96 -24.57 -13.22 12.28
N ILE A 97 -25.00 -13.66 11.09
CA ILE A 97 -26.28 -14.36 10.86
C ILE A 97 -26.23 -15.72 11.53
N LEU A 98 -25.15 -16.49 11.39
CA LEU A 98 -24.97 -17.74 12.13
C LEU A 98 -25.02 -17.52 13.64
N LEU A 99 -24.35 -16.49 14.16
CA LEU A 99 -24.39 -16.11 15.57
C LEU A 99 -25.81 -15.72 15.99
N ALA A 100 -26.51 -14.91 15.21
CA ALA A 100 -27.88 -14.46 15.47
C ALA A 100 -28.88 -15.61 15.42
N ILE A 101 -28.75 -16.54 14.48
CA ILE A 101 -29.54 -17.78 14.38
C ILE A 101 -29.31 -18.63 15.63
N LEU A 102 -28.06 -18.80 16.06
CA LEU A 102 -27.71 -19.56 17.26
C LEU A 102 -28.31 -18.94 18.52
N LEU A 103 -28.28 -17.60 18.63
CA LEU A 103 -28.92 -16.85 19.71
C LEU A 103 -30.45 -16.90 19.65
N PHE A 104 -31.03 -16.89 18.46
CA PHE A 104 -32.47 -17.04 18.25
C PHE A 104 -32.97 -18.43 18.64
N PHE A 105 -32.23 -19.50 18.29
CA PHE A 105 -32.52 -20.86 18.75
C PHE A 105 -32.38 -21.01 20.26
N ALA A 106 -31.36 -20.39 20.87
CA ALA A 106 -31.20 -20.36 22.32
C ALA A 106 -32.38 -19.65 23.02
N ARG A 107 -32.94 -18.60 22.41
CA ARG A 107 -34.07 -17.84 22.95
C ARG A 107 -35.43 -18.53 22.76
N THR A 108 -35.62 -19.28 21.68
CA THR A 108 -36.94 -19.86 21.33
C THR A 108 -37.18 -21.20 22.02
N LYS A 109 -36.15 -22.02 22.25
CA LYS A 109 -36.29 -23.32 22.94
C LYS A 109 -36.10 -23.26 24.45
N PHE A 110 -35.44 -22.22 24.96
CA PHE A 110 -35.27 -22.00 26.40
C PHE A 110 -35.90 -20.67 26.74
N ASN A 111 -36.79 -20.64 27.74
CA ASN A 111 -37.30 -19.39 28.32
C ASN A 111 -36.57 -19.14 29.65
N PRO A 112 -35.30 -18.70 29.61
CA PRO A 112 -34.49 -18.58 30.80
C PRO A 112 -35.07 -17.51 31.73
N PRO A 113 -34.89 -17.66 33.06
CA PRO A 113 -35.25 -16.63 34.03
C PRO A 113 -34.57 -15.29 33.68
N GLU A 114 -35.20 -14.18 34.06
CA GLU A 114 -34.80 -12.83 33.62
C GLU A 114 -33.34 -12.49 33.95
N ASN A 115 -32.85 -12.97 35.10
CA ASN A 115 -31.46 -12.83 35.51
C ASN A 115 -30.49 -13.56 34.57
N LEU A 116 -30.90 -14.71 34.02
CA LEU A 116 -30.11 -15.48 33.05
C LEU A 116 -30.13 -14.82 31.66
N LYS A 117 -31.24 -14.17 31.26
CA LYS A 117 -31.31 -13.37 30.01
C LYS A 117 -30.29 -12.23 30.01
N LYS A 118 -30.21 -11.48 31.12
CA LYS A 118 -29.24 -10.38 31.28
C LYS A 118 -27.79 -10.88 31.21
N ARG A 119 -27.49 -12.01 31.87
CA ARG A 119 -26.17 -12.66 31.81
C ARG A 119 -25.82 -13.13 30.40
N LEU A 120 -26.75 -13.77 29.69
CA LEU A 120 -26.54 -14.21 28.31
C LEU A 120 -26.28 -13.03 27.38
N MET A 121 -27.04 -11.93 27.48
CA MET A 121 -26.80 -10.73 26.67
C MET A 121 -25.41 -10.14 26.94
N ALA A 122 -24.98 -10.05 28.21
CA ALA A 122 -23.65 -9.57 28.57
C ALA A 122 -22.53 -10.47 28.00
N ILE A 123 -22.70 -11.79 28.09
CA ILE A 123 -21.75 -12.76 27.52
C ILE A 123 -21.67 -12.61 26.00
N THR A 124 -22.81 -12.46 25.31
CA THR A 124 -22.83 -12.31 23.85
C THR A 124 -22.20 -11.00 23.38
N ALA A 125 -22.45 -9.90 24.09
CA ALA A 125 -21.82 -8.62 23.81
C ALA A 125 -20.30 -8.68 24.04
N GLY A 126 -19.87 -9.34 25.12
CA GLY A 126 -18.45 -9.59 25.40
C GLY A 126 -17.77 -10.42 24.31
N LEU A 127 -18.43 -11.49 23.84
CA LEU A 127 -17.91 -12.34 22.77
C LEU A 127 -17.81 -11.59 21.43
N ALA A 128 -18.81 -10.78 21.10
CA ALA A 128 -18.80 -9.96 19.89
C ALA A 128 -17.65 -8.93 19.91
N LEU A 129 -17.44 -8.28 21.05
CA LEU A 129 -16.31 -7.34 21.23
C LEU A 129 -14.95 -8.06 21.17
N LEU A 130 -14.83 -9.26 21.74
CA LEU A 130 -13.63 -10.08 21.65
C LEU A 130 -13.30 -10.43 20.19
N ILE A 131 -14.29 -10.91 19.43
CA ILE A 131 -14.12 -11.26 18.01
C ILE A 131 -13.73 -10.03 17.20
N ALA A 132 -14.36 -8.88 17.43
CA ALA A 132 -13.99 -7.62 16.78
C ALA A 132 -12.56 -7.19 17.14
N GLY A 133 -12.14 -7.34 18.40
CA GLY A 133 -10.79 -7.05 18.86
C GLY A 133 -9.74 -7.96 18.22
N ILE A 134 -9.99 -9.28 18.15
CA ILE A 134 -9.13 -10.25 17.47
C ILE A 134 -9.03 -9.91 15.98
N TYR A 135 -10.15 -9.58 15.34
CA TYR A 135 -10.16 -9.17 13.93
C TYR A 135 -9.33 -7.91 13.69
N PHE A 136 -9.48 -6.91 14.55
CA PHE A 136 -8.70 -5.67 14.47
C PHE A 136 -7.21 -5.93 14.70
N ALA A 137 -6.87 -6.75 15.70
CA ALA A 137 -5.49 -7.16 15.99
C ALA A 137 -4.87 -7.94 14.83
N LEU A 138 -5.63 -8.83 14.19
CA LEU A 138 -5.18 -9.57 12.99
C LEU A 138 -4.98 -8.63 11.81
N ILE A 139 -5.92 -7.73 11.52
CA ILE A 139 -5.73 -6.71 10.46
C ILE A 139 -4.47 -5.89 10.73
N TYR A 140 -4.30 -5.42 11.96
CA TYR A 140 -3.16 -4.60 12.36
C TYR A 140 -1.86 -5.40 12.24
N SER A 141 -1.80 -6.61 12.80
CA SER A 141 -0.65 -7.51 12.71
C SER A 141 -0.30 -7.88 11.27
N PHE A 142 -1.28 -8.13 10.40
CA PHE A 142 -1.02 -8.39 8.98
C PHE A 142 -0.60 -7.13 8.21
N ASN A 143 -1.05 -5.94 8.59
CA ASN A 143 -0.66 -4.68 7.95
C ASN A 143 0.77 -4.27 8.36
N TYR A 144 1.20 -4.57 9.59
CA TYR A 144 2.58 -4.34 10.04
C TYR A 144 3.52 -5.51 9.72
N GLY A 145 3.01 -6.75 9.65
CA GLY A 145 3.75 -7.94 9.26
C GLY A 145 3.96 -8.07 7.74
N LYS A 146 3.15 -7.39 6.93
CA LYS A 146 3.44 -7.10 5.51
C LYS A 146 4.32 -5.86 5.33
N VAL A 147 5.05 -5.41 6.35
CA VAL A 147 6.41 -4.88 6.08
C VAL A 147 7.19 -6.06 5.54
N ILE A 148 7.02 -6.19 4.23
CA ILE A 148 7.49 -7.15 3.27
C ILE A 148 8.72 -7.85 3.83
N HIS A 149 8.68 -9.18 3.95
CA HIS A 149 9.88 -10.00 3.84
C HIS A 149 10.45 -9.77 2.42
N MET A 150 10.90 -8.55 2.13
CA MET A 150 11.86 -8.32 1.07
C MET A 150 13.07 -9.04 1.61
N PHE A 151 13.50 -10.06 0.86
CA PHE A 151 14.81 -10.64 1.10
C PHE A 151 15.80 -9.48 1.19
N PRO A 152 16.67 -9.43 2.21
CA PRO A 152 17.63 -8.34 2.40
C PRO A 152 18.35 -7.97 1.10
N GLU A 153 18.60 -8.94 0.22
CA GLU A 153 19.16 -8.81 -1.12
C GLU A 153 18.30 -7.94 -2.05
N ASP A 154 16.98 -8.14 -2.07
CA ASP A 154 16.05 -7.37 -2.89
C ASP A 154 15.97 -5.91 -2.42
N MET A 155 15.89 -5.71 -1.10
CA MET A 155 15.90 -4.37 -0.52
C MET A 155 17.23 -3.66 -0.84
N THR A 156 18.35 -4.37 -0.69
CA THR A 156 19.69 -3.90 -1.06
C THR A 156 19.74 -3.48 -2.53
N ALA A 157 19.24 -4.32 -3.44
CA ALA A 157 19.26 -4.02 -4.87
C ALA A 157 18.38 -2.80 -5.22
N ILE A 158 17.22 -2.64 -4.58
CA ILE A 158 16.34 -1.48 -4.77
C ILE A 158 17.06 -0.21 -4.29
N ASN A 159 17.60 -0.22 -3.08
CA ASN A 159 18.26 0.93 -2.48
C ASN A 159 19.52 1.32 -3.26
N ALA A 160 20.36 0.34 -3.64
CA ALA A 160 21.57 0.58 -4.42
C ALA A 160 21.27 1.17 -5.81
N ARG A 161 20.21 0.71 -6.48
CA ARG A 161 19.79 1.28 -7.79
C ARG A 161 19.27 2.70 -7.65
N GLN A 162 18.45 2.97 -6.63
CA GLN A 162 17.97 4.32 -6.37
C GLN A 162 19.13 5.27 -6.05
N LEU A 163 20.08 4.82 -5.23
CA LEU A 163 21.28 5.57 -4.90
C LEU A 163 22.14 5.84 -6.14
N LEU A 164 22.38 4.83 -6.99
CA LEU A 164 23.08 4.99 -8.27
C LEU A 164 22.37 5.99 -9.19
N GLN A 165 21.04 5.94 -9.26
CA GLN A 165 20.27 6.87 -10.07
C GLN A 165 20.48 8.31 -9.57
N THR A 166 20.37 8.54 -8.25
CA THR A 166 20.62 9.85 -7.66
C THR A 166 22.04 10.32 -7.92
N ILE A 167 23.05 9.47 -7.70
CA ILE A 167 24.45 9.80 -7.98
C ILE A 167 24.63 10.20 -9.45
N ASN A 168 24.03 9.47 -10.40
CA ASN A 168 24.10 9.79 -11.82
C ASN A 168 23.41 11.11 -12.16
N GLU A 169 22.30 11.45 -11.51
CA GLU A 169 21.60 12.73 -11.68
C GLU A 169 22.44 13.91 -11.17
N HIS A 170 23.10 13.76 -10.02
CA HIS A 170 24.02 14.77 -9.47
C HIS A 170 25.31 14.88 -10.29
N ALA A 171 25.86 13.77 -10.75
CA ALA A 171 27.05 13.75 -11.60
C ALA A 171 26.82 14.45 -12.94
N LYS A 172 25.62 14.32 -13.53
CA LYS A 172 25.22 15.06 -14.75
C LYS A 172 25.20 16.58 -14.56
N LYS A 173 25.04 17.05 -13.31
CA LYS A 173 25.07 18.47 -12.95
C LYS A 173 26.48 18.96 -12.57
N ASN A 174 27.50 18.12 -12.71
CA ASN A 174 28.88 18.36 -12.25
C ASN A 174 28.98 18.65 -10.73
N GLU A 175 28.04 18.13 -9.94
CA GLU A 175 28.11 18.24 -8.49
C GLU A 175 29.14 17.25 -7.93
N ALA A 176 29.82 17.63 -6.85
CA ALA A 176 30.73 16.74 -6.16
C ALA A 176 29.93 15.60 -5.51
N ILE A 177 30.36 14.36 -5.72
CA ILE A 177 29.75 13.18 -5.11
C ILE A 177 30.53 12.82 -3.85
N PRO A 178 29.95 12.94 -2.65
CA PRO A 178 30.58 12.52 -1.41
C PRO A 178 30.96 11.03 -1.45
N LYS A 179 32.17 10.71 -0.99
CA LYS A 179 32.64 9.31 -0.87
C LYS A 179 31.93 8.55 0.25
N ASN A 180 31.41 9.26 1.25
CA ASN A 180 30.73 8.67 2.39
C ASN A 180 29.22 8.82 2.22
N ALA A 181 28.49 7.70 2.19
CA ALA A 181 27.04 7.69 2.03
C ALA A 181 26.31 8.47 3.14
N SER A 182 26.89 8.54 4.35
CA SER A 182 26.38 9.36 5.46
C SER A 182 26.26 10.83 5.10
N LEU A 183 27.20 11.37 4.29
CA LEU A 183 27.19 12.77 3.89
C LEU A 183 26.06 13.07 2.90
N LEU A 184 25.63 12.08 2.12
CA LEU A 184 24.51 12.21 1.19
C LEU A 184 23.19 12.48 1.92
N LEU A 185 23.01 11.93 3.12
CA LEU A 185 21.83 12.23 3.95
C LEU A 185 21.76 13.72 4.29
N LYS A 186 22.90 14.29 4.65
CA LYS A 186 23.00 15.69 5.09
C LYS A 186 22.94 16.66 3.92
N GLU A 187 23.67 16.37 2.85
CA GLU A 187 23.82 17.29 1.71
C GLU A 187 22.65 17.22 0.74
N TRP A 188 22.09 16.03 0.50
CA TRP A 188 21.03 15.83 -0.50
C TRP A 188 19.65 15.56 0.14
N GLY A 189 19.56 15.54 1.47
CA GLY A 189 18.30 15.29 2.17
C GLY A 189 17.74 13.88 1.94
N LEU A 190 18.61 12.92 1.63
CA LEU A 190 18.20 11.52 1.45
C LEU A 190 17.71 10.93 2.79
N ARG A 191 16.83 9.94 2.70
CA ARG A 191 16.40 9.13 3.84
C ARG A 191 17.45 8.05 4.12
N SER A 192 17.64 7.67 5.39
CA SER A 192 18.57 6.60 5.79
C SER A 192 18.32 5.30 5.02
N ALA A 193 17.05 4.97 4.79
CA ALA A 193 16.63 3.81 4.03
C ALA A 193 17.19 3.74 2.59
N TYR A 194 17.64 4.85 1.99
CA TYR A 194 18.23 4.85 0.65
C TYR A 194 19.74 4.61 0.63
N ILE A 195 20.41 4.74 1.78
CA ILE A 195 21.85 4.52 1.89
C ILE A 195 22.19 3.26 2.68
N GLU A 196 21.19 2.55 3.18
CA GLU A 196 21.34 1.31 3.93
C GLU A 196 20.96 0.11 3.05
N ASP A 197 21.67 -0.99 3.23
CA ASP A 197 21.29 -2.28 2.65
C ASP A 197 20.22 -2.99 3.49
N GLY A 198 19.80 -4.18 3.04
CA GLY A 198 18.79 -4.98 3.73
C GLY A 198 19.23 -5.53 5.10
N TRP A 199 20.51 -5.37 5.47
CA TRP A 199 21.06 -5.73 6.78
C TRP A 199 21.34 -4.51 7.65
N PHE A 200 20.82 -3.34 7.25
CA PHE A 200 20.95 -2.05 7.93
C PHE A 200 22.40 -1.55 8.02
N ARG A 201 23.22 -1.91 7.03
CA ARG A 201 24.59 -1.40 6.88
C ARG A 201 24.62 -0.35 5.79
N GLN A 202 25.39 0.73 6.01
CA GLN A 202 25.54 1.76 4.99
C GLN A 202 26.26 1.22 3.76
N LEU A 203 25.74 1.55 2.58
CA LEU A 203 26.34 1.24 1.29
C LEU A 203 27.66 2.01 1.09
N ARG A 204 28.66 1.36 0.50
CA ARG A 204 29.92 2.00 0.08
C ARG A 204 29.79 2.51 -1.34
N ILE A 205 30.34 3.68 -1.62
CA ILE A 205 30.33 4.31 -2.94
C ILE A 205 31.76 4.46 -3.42
N ASP A 206 32.10 3.72 -4.47
CA ASP A 206 33.41 3.75 -5.09
C ASP A 206 33.33 4.42 -6.46
N LYS A 207 34.31 5.28 -6.75
CA LYS A 207 34.44 5.96 -8.04
C LYS A 207 35.46 5.22 -8.88
N THR A 208 35.06 4.75 -10.06
CA THR A 208 35.96 4.11 -11.02
C THR A 208 36.00 4.91 -12.32
N THR A 209 37.13 4.88 -13.00
CA THR A 209 37.29 5.46 -14.34
C THR A 209 37.58 4.32 -15.31
N ARG A 210 36.69 4.07 -16.26
CA ARG A 210 36.91 3.08 -17.34
C ARG A 210 36.82 3.80 -18.68
N ASN A 211 37.85 3.66 -19.51
CA ASN A 211 37.93 4.30 -20.84
C ASN A 211 37.69 5.82 -20.81
N GLY A 212 38.20 6.51 -19.79
CA GLY A 212 37.99 7.95 -19.60
C GLY A 212 36.59 8.35 -19.11
N GLN A 213 35.67 7.39 -18.97
CA GLN A 213 34.34 7.62 -18.43
C GLN A 213 34.33 7.31 -16.92
N ILE A 214 33.88 8.29 -16.13
CA ILE A 214 33.65 8.13 -14.70
C ILE A 214 32.37 7.32 -14.50
N SER A 215 32.44 6.25 -13.71
CA SER A 215 31.27 5.53 -13.22
C SER A 215 31.37 5.31 -11.71
N TYR A 216 30.23 5.09 -11.08
CA TYR A 216 30.13 4.85 -9.64
C TYR A 216 29.68 3.41 -9.41
N ILE A 217 30.29 2.77 -8.42
CA ILE A 217 29.95 1.44 -7.95
C ILE A 217 29.39 1.60 -6.55
N VAL A 218 28.22 1.02 -6.32
CA VAL A 218 27.62 0.93 -5.00
C VAL A 218 27.78 -0.49 -4.49
N THR A 219 28.30 -0.66 -3.28
CA THR A 219 28.59 -1.96 -2.69
C THR A 219 27.86 -2.10 -1.36
N SER A 220 27.15 -3.21 -1.16
CA SER A 220 26.65 -3.65 0.14
C SER A 220 27.61 -4.68 0.71
N ALA A 221 27.82 -4.62 2.04
CA ALA A 221 28.66 -5.56 2.76
C ALA A 221 27.97 -6.92 3.02
N GLY A 222 26.79 -7.14 2.46
CA GLY A 222 26.09 -8.41 2.58
C GLY A 222 25.70 -8.80 4.02
N PRO A 223 25.39 -10.09 4.25
CA PRO A 223 25.03 -10.62 5.56
C PRO A 223 26.10 -10.49 6.63
N ASP A 224 27.38 -10.58 6.27
CA ASP A 224 28.51 -10.54 7.21
C ASP A 224 28.88 -9.12 7.69
N ARG A 225 28.27 -8.10 7.05
CA ARG A 225 28.43 -6.67 7.35
C ARG A 225 29.87 -6.16 7.23
N THR A 226 30.74 -6.92 6.57
CA THR A 226 32.15 -6.65 6.41
C THR A 226 32.44 -6.44 4.93
N PHE A 227 32.98 -5.29 4.57
CA PHE A 227 33.36 -5.05 3.18
C PHE A 227 34.59 -5.85 2.79
N ASP A 228 34.75 -6.04 1.47
CA ASP A 228 35.88 -6.72 0.84
C ASP A 228 35.88 -8.23 1.14
N THR A 229 34.68 -8.81 1.27
CA THR A 229 34.45 -10.26 1.44
C THR A 229 33.70 -10.85 0.25
N ALA A 230 33.47 -12.17 0.26
CA ALA A 230 32.72 -12.86 -0.80
C ALA A 230 31.21 -12.55 -0.77
N ASP A 231 30.72 -11.97 0.33
CA ASP A 231 29.32 -11.62 0.54
C ASP A 231 28.96 -10.23 -0.04
N ASP A 232 29.96 -9.49 -0.51
CA ASP A 232 29.77 -8.15 -1.08
C ASP A 232 28.87 -8.20 -2.33
N LEU A 233 27.80 -7.38 -2.30
CA LEU A 233 26.91 -7.19 -3.43
C LEU A 233 27.25 -5.87 -4.13
N THR A 234 27.81 -5.95 -5.34
CA THR A 234 28.22 -4.79 -6.14
C THR A 234 27.20 -4.43 -7.21
N PHE A 235 26.93 -3.13 -7.35
CA PHE A 235 26.01 -2.56 -8.33
C PHE A 235 26.74 -1.48 -9.12
N ASP A 236 26.97 -1.70 -10.42
CA ASP A 236 27.75 -0.79 -11.29
C ASP A 236 26.95 -0.24 -12.48
N LYS A 237 25.71 -0.71 -12.69
CA LYS A 237 24.83 -0.31 -13.80
C LYS A 237 23.39 -0.17 -13.33
N LEU A 238 22.69 0.79 -13.92
CA LEU A 238 21.22 0.80 -13.90
C LEU A 238 20.71 -0.35 -14.80
N PRO A 239 19.65 -1.06 -14.39
CA PRO A 239 19.09 -2.16 -15.17
C PRO A 239 18.58 -1.72 -16.55
#